data_AF-A0A1F9ZJ61-F1
#
_entry.id   AF-A0A1F9ZJ61-F1
#
_cell.length_a   1.000
_cell.length_b   1.000
_cell.length_c   1.000
_cell.angle_alpha   90.00
_cell.angle_beta   90.00
_cell.angle_gamma   90.00
#
_symmetry.space_group_name_H-M   'P 1'
#
loop_
_entity.id
_entity.type
_entity.pdbx_description
1 polymer ?
#
loop_
_entity_poly.entity_id
_entity_poly.type
_entity_poly.pdbx_seq_one_letter_code
_entity_poly.pdbx_strand_id
1 'polypeptide(L)' 'MERNILEHYDVVEKATELYRRTHYEESMTGFRDVLAFDAFNEEALFFLDQAEKRIALQKAGKESK' A
#
# COMPACT_ATOMS: atom_id res chain seq x y z
N MET A 1 -18.28 -19.70 -2.33
CA MET A 1 -16.80 -19.57 -2.40
C MET A 1 -16.41 -18.54 -1.35
N GLU A 2 -16.28 -18.96 -0.10
CA GLU A 2 -15.77 -18.09 0.96
C GLU A 2 -14.25 -18.20 0.90
N ARG A 3 -13.59 -17.27 0.21
CA ARG A 3 -12.13 -17.15 0.31
C ARG A 3 -11.80 -16.55 1.67
N ASN A 4 -10.79 -17.15 2.29
CA ASN A 4 -10.38 -17.00 3.68
C ASN A 4 -10.09 -15.54 4.03
N ILE A 5 -10.76 -15.03 5.05
CA ILE A 5 -10.43 -13.77 5.72
C ILE A 5 -8.95 -13.73 6.17
N LEU A 6 -8.32 -14.89 6.40
CA LEU A 6 -6.90 -15.01 6.75
C LEU A 6 -5.92 -14.60 5.63
N GLU A 7 -6.24 -14.79 4.35
CA GLU A 7 -5.29 -14.45 3.28
C GLU A 7 -5.12 -12.93 3.13
N HIS A 8 -6.09 -12.13 3.60
CA HIS A 8 -6.05 -10.67 3.46
C HIS A 8 -5.11 -10.00 4.47
N TYR A 9 -4.98 -10.55 5.68
CA TYR A 9 -4.04 -10.04 6.68
C TYR A 9 -2.59 -10.21 6.24
N ASP A 10 -2.24 -11.32 5.58
CA ASP A 10 -0.91 -11.55 5.01
C ASP A 10 -0.56 -10.50 3.93
N VAL A 11 -1.56 -10.06 3.14
CA VAL A 11 -1.35 -9.03 2.11
C VAL A 11 -1.09 -7.67 2.75
N VAL A 12 -1.81 -7.31 3.81
CA VAL A 12 -1.57 -6.06 4.57
C VAL A 12 -0.18 -6.04 5.19
N GLU A 13 0.24 -7.14 5.81
CA GLU A 13 1.56 -7.23 6.44
C GLU A 13 2.68 -7.10 5.40
N LYS A 14 2.56 -7.82 4.27
CA LYS A 14 3.52 -7.74 3.16
C LYS A 14 3.56 -6.35 2.54
N ALA A 15 2.42 -5.72 2.31
CA ALA A 15 2.33 -4.36 1.78
C ALA A 15 2.99 -3.35 2.73
N THR A 16 2.78 -3.50 4.04
CA THR A 16 3.40 -2.68 5.07
C THR A 16 4.92 -2.86 5.11
N GLU A 17 5.43 -4.08 4.95
CA GLU A 17 6.87 -4.35 4.88
C GLU A 17 7.51 -3.68 3.64
N LEU A 18 6.83 -3.72 2.48
CA LEU A 18 7.26 -3.00 1.28
C LEU A 18 7.29 -1.48 1.52
N TYR A 19 6.28 -0.93 2.19
CA TYR A 19 6.22 0.48 2.56
C TYR A 19 7.40 0.88 3.46
N ARG A 20 7.72 0.06 4.47
CA ARG A 20 8.86 0.28 5.39
C ARG A 20 10.20 0.26 4.66
N ARG A 21 10.32 -0.58 3.62
CA ARG A 21 11.50 -0.66 2.77
C ARG A 21 11.52 0.39 1.65
N THR A 22 10.64 1.40 1.69
CA THR A 22 10.51 2.48 0.70
C THR A 22 10.08 2.04 -0.70
N HIS A 23 9.65 0.79 -0.86
CA HIS A 23 9.06 0.26 -2.10
C HIS A 23 7.60 0.71 -2.22
N TYR A 24 7.38 2.02 -2.30
CA TYR A 24 6.04 2.61 -2.20
C TYR A 24 5.11 2.19 -3.36
N GLU A 25 5.64 2.01 -4.58
CA GLU A 25 4.83 1.58 -5.73
C GLU A 25 4.35 0.12 -5.56
N GLU A 26 5.23 -0.76 -5.05
CA GLU A 26 4.88 -2.15 -4.77
C GLU A 26 3.94 -2.25 -3.55
N SER A 27 4.14 -1.44 -2.50
CA SER A 27 3.25 -1.41 -1.35
C SER A 27 1.84 -0.96 -1.74
N MET A 28 1.71 0.04 -2.61
CA MET A 28 0.41 0.51 -3.11
C MET A 28 -0.36 -0.59 -3.83
N THR A 29 0.32 -1.46 -4.56
CA THR A 29 -0.34 -2.59 -5.24
C THR A 29 -0.97 -3.52 -4.21
N GLY A 30 -0.23 -3.89 -3.16
CA GLY A 30 -0.76 -4.73 -2.07
C GLY A 30 -1.92 -4.08 -1.32
N PHE A 31 -1.85 -2.78 -1.02
CA PHE A 31 -2.96 -2.08 -0.37
C PHE A 31 -4.20 -1.96 -1.27
N ARG A 32 -4.03 -1.78 -2.59
CA ARG A 32 -5.15 -1.81 -3.55
C ARG A 32 -5.82 -3.17 -3.61
N ASP A 33 -5.04 -4.25 -3.55
CA ASP A 33 -5.58 -5.61 -3.48
C ASP A 33 -6.42 -5.78 -2.21
N VAL A 34 -5.94 -5.31 -1.06
CA VAL A 34 -6.70 -5.32 0.21
C VAL A 34 -8.01 -4.55 0.05
N LEU A 35 -7.97 -3.34 -0.51
CA LEU A 35 -9.15 -2.50 -0.70
C LEU A 35 -10.15 -3.07 -1.73
N ALA A 36 -9.71 -3.96 -2.63
CA ALA A 36 -10.60 -4.67 -3.54
C ALA A 36 -11.47 -5.71 -2.80
N PHE A 37 -11.01 -6.22 -1.65
CA PHE A 37 -11.74 -7.17 -0.80
C PHE A 37 -12.43 -6.48 0.38
N ASP A 38 -11.73 -5.56 1.04
CA ASP A 38 -12.21 -4.75 2.16
C ASP A 38 -12.02 -3.26 1.82
N ALA A 39 -13.03 -2.70 1.14
CA ALA A 39 -13.00 -1.31 0.69
C ALA A 39 -12.93 -0.28 1.82
N PHE A 40 -13.22 -0.68 3.07
CA PHE A 40 -13.21 0.19 4.23
C PHE A 40 -12.04 -0.10 5.18
N ASN A 41 -11.03 -0.85 4.71
CA ASN A 41 -9.84 -1.15 5.50
C ASN A 41 -9.07 0.14 5.82
N GLU A 42 -9.20 0.64 7.05
CA GLU A 42 -8.61 1.91 7.48
C GLU A 42 -7.08 1.92 7.34
N GLU A 43 -6.43 0.78 7.61
CA GLU A 43 -4.98 0.63 7.51
C GLU A 43 -4.51 0.74 6.07
N ALA A 44 -5.14 0.01 5.14
CA ALA A 44 -4.81 0.06 3.73
C ALA A 44 -5.08 1.45 3.13
N LEU A 45 -6.20 2.10 3.49
CA LEU A 45 -6.49 3.48 3.07
C LEU A 45 -5.42 4.45 3.55
N PHE A 46 -5.03 4.36 4.82
CA PHE A 46 -4.00 5.21 5.41
C PHE A 46 -2.66 5.04 4.69
N PHE A 47 -2.17 3.81 4.57
CA PHE A 47 -0.87 3.58 3.93
C PHE A 47 -0.86 3.88 2.43
N LEU A 48 -1.99 3.71 1.73
CA LEU A 48 -2.11 4.10 0.33
C LEU A 48 -1.90 5.61 0.15
N ASP A 49 -2.60 6.44 0.94
CA ASP A 49 -2.44 7.91 0.93
C ASP A 49 -0.99 8.33 1.26
N GLN A 50 -0.38 7.68 2.27
CA GLN A 50 1.01 7.96 2.63
C GLN A 50 1.99 7.58 1.52
N ALA A 51 1.80 6.42 0.88
CA ALA A 51 2.65 5.96 -0.21
C ALA A 51 2.58 6.90 -1.42
N GLU A 52 1.39 7.38 -1.79
CA GLU A 52 1.21 8.37 -2.86
C GLU A 52 1.97 9.67 -2.59
N LYS A 53 1.87 10.21 -1.37
CA LYS A 53 2.61 11.40 -0.95
C LYS A 53 4.12 11.19 -1.04
N ARG A 54 4.63 10.03 -0.60
CA ARG A 54 6.06 9.71 -0.65
C ARG A 54 6.58 9.59 -2.09
N ILE A 55 5.80 9.00 -2.99
CA ILE A 55 6.16 8.90 -4.42
C ILE A 55 6.19 10.30 -5.05
N ALA A 56 5.17 11.13 -4.79
CA ALA A 56 5.13 12.49 -5.29
C ALA A 56 6.35 13.32 -4.84
N LEU A 57 6.71 13.23 -3.55
CA LEU A 57 7.90 13.89 -3.00
C LEU A 57 9.19 13.40 -3.65
N GLN A 58 9.33 12.09 -3.90
CA GLN A 58 10.51 11.54 -4.58
C GLN A 58 10.62 11.99 -6.04
N LYS A 59 9.50 12.14 -6.74
CA LYS A 59 9.47 12.63 -8.12
C LYS A 59 9.85 14.11 -8.17
N ALA A 60 9.25 14.94 -7.32
CA ALA A 60 9.56 16.37 -7.23
C ALA A 60 11.03 16.65 -6.88
N GLY A 61 11.63 15.83 -6.00
CA GLY A 61 13.05 15.94 -5.66
C GLY A 61 14.01 15.51 -6.79
N LYS A 62 13.56 14.65 -7.72
CA LYS A 62 14.37 14.20 -8.87
C LYS A 62 14.33 15.19 -10.04
N GLU A 63 13.27 15.98 -10.19
CA GLU A 63 13.14 16.98 -11.26
C GLU A 63 13.92 18.29 -10.99
N SER A 64 14.45 18.47 -9.77
CA SER A 64 15.19 19.68 -9.38
C SER A 64 16.72 19.57 -9.55
N LYS A 65 17.23 18.61 -10.32
CA LYS A 65 18.68 18.35 -10.47
C LYS A 65 19.16 18.41 -11.91
#